data_AF-A0A7C9DGA7-F1
#
_entry.id   AF-A0A7C9DGA7-F1
#
_cell.length_a   1.000
_cell.length_b   1.000
_cell.length_c   1.000
_cell.angle_alpha   90.00
_cell.angle_beta   90.00
_cell.angle_gamma   90.00
#
_symmetry.space_group_name_H-M   'P 1'
#
loop_
_entity.id
_entity.type
_entity.pdbx_description
1 polymer ?
#
loop_
_entity_poly.entity_id
_entity_poly.type
_entity_poly.pdbx_seq_one_letter_code
_entity_poly.pdbx_strand_id
1 'polypeptide(L)'
;SYSEEVIWHFDRLQYSSNGAVSTHIFTALAKVDAMHEYICTLALDKVVSLIVLQFHRKFAMEGFAEIDDHETRLLNLSVLARSPSSVAILVDRSHVNGRPADGHSARLNPITLVAQTNKVPLVSMAVIFVGGHDDREALAFARRMSRGTSVKLNVIRLATPGDEPEFMNSLDAVAIDKFLHETNFEDGNRNHQVMYVEIPVNDGIETVATLRTMVHDYDLMIVGRRFNLDSPQTAGLEESCEIKELGILGDFLASPDLKCRTSILVVQQQQHWM
;
A
#
# COMPACT_ATOMS: atom_id res chain seq x y z
N SER A 1 -4.33 4.02 27.18
CA SER A 1 -5.09 4.63 26.06
C SER A 1 -4.59 4.07 24.74
N TYR A 2 -5.44 3.93 23.70
CA TYR A 2 -5.01 3.50 22.35
C TYR A 2 -3.82 4.35 21.82
N SER A 3 -3.83 5.66 22.12
CA SER A 3 -2.74 6.57 21.75
C SER A 3 -1.39 6.22 22.40
N GLU A 4 -1.36 5.73 23.63
CA GLU A 4 -0.12 5.38 24.34
C GLU A 4 0.57 4.17 23.71
N GLU A 5 -0.21 3.19 23.25
CA GLU A 5 0.30 2.00 22.58
C GLU A 5 0.96 2.38 21.24
N VAL A 6 0.29 3.21 20.43
CA VAL A 6 0.83 3.72 19.17
C VAL A 6 2.14 4.50 19.41
N ILE A 7 2.15 5.40 20.39
CA ILE A 7 3.35 6.17 20.77
C ILE A 7 4.49 5.23 21.13
N TRP A 8 4.23 4.22 21.98
CA TRP A 8 5.23 3.25 22.39
C TRP A 8 5.84 2.48 21.21
N HIS A 9 5.03 2.10 20.22
CA HIS A 9 5.53 1.42 19.02
C HIS A 9 6.47 2.31 18.20
N PHE A 10 6.17 3.60 18.03
CA PHE A 10 7.03 4.53 17.30
C PHE A 10 8.29 4.93 18.07
N ASP A 11 8.22 5.05 19.39
CA ASP A 11 9.41 5.29 20.22
C ASP A 11 10.39 4.11 20.12
N ARG A 12 9.86 2.88 20.14
CA ARG A 12 10.67 1.68 19.95
C ARG A 12 11.28 1.60 18.55
N LEU A 13 10.56 2.02 17.51
CA LEU A 13 11.09 2.07 16.14
C LEU A 13 12.23 3.08 16.03
N GLN A 14 12.08 4.27 16.60
CA GLN A 14 13.16 5.26 16.64
C GLN A 14 14.38 4.71 17.37
N TYR A 15 14.19 4.10 18.54
CA TYR A 15 15.28 3.51 19.33
C TYR A 15 16.03 2.41 18.56
N SER A 16 15.30 1.50 17.89
CA SER A 16 15.91 0.39 17.14
C SER A 16 16.56 0.80 15.82
N SER A 17 16.19 1.97 15.28
CA SER A 17 16.69 2.47 13.99
C SER A 17 18.11 3.05 14.03
N ASN A 18 18.75 3.12 15.21
CA ASN A 18 20.09 3.69 15.40
C ASN A 18 20.25 5.11 14.79
N GLY A 19 19.23 5.96 14.94
CA GLY A 19 19.21 7.33 14.43
C GLY A 19 18.77 7.47 12.97
N ALA A 20 18.46 6.38 12.27
CA ALA A 20 17.94 6.43 10.89
C ALA A 20 16.48 6.90 10.81
N VAL A 21 15.72 6.79 11.90
CA VAL A 21 14.32 7.23 12.01
C VAL A 21 14.19 8.18 13.18
N SER A 22 13.44 9.28 12.97
CA SER A 22 13.02 10.21 14.02
C SER A 22 11.49 10.31 14.05
N THR A 23 10.91 10.17 15.23
CA THR A 23 9.48 10.26 15.49
C THR A 23 9.16 11.60 16.15
N HIS A 24 8.09 12.25 15.69
CA HIS A 24 7.52 13.42 16.34
C HIS A 24 6.01 13.20 16.50
N ILE A 25 5.50 13.39 17.71
CA ILE A 25 4.08 13.16 18.03
C ILE A 25 3.38 14.51 18.14
N PHE A 26 2.25 14.63 17.47
CA PHE A 26 1.42 15.83 17.49
C PHE A 26 0.00 15.45 17.91
N THR A 27 -0.57 16.23 18.83
CA THR A 27 -1.97 16.11 19.23
C THR A 27 -2.67 17.39 18.84
N ALA A 28 -3.73 17.28 18.04
CA ALA A 28 -4.59 18.39 17.67
C ALA A 28 -6.01 18.16 18.19
N LEU A 29 -6.61 19.20 18.76
CA LEU A 29 -8.02 19.20 19.15
C LEU A 29 -8.80 19.94 18.07
N ALA A 30 -9.56 19.19 17.29
CA ALA A 30 -10.34 19.73 16.18
C ALA A 30 -11.74 19.11 16.17
N LYS A 31 -12.69 19.84 15.58
CA LYS A 31 -13.95 19.23 15.16
C LYS A 31 -13.66 18.23 14.04
N VAL A 32 -14.43 17.15 13.97
CA VAL A 32 -14.22 16.05 13.01
C VAL A 32 -14.16 16.55 11.56
N ASP A 33 -15.02 17.50 11.21
CA ASP A 33 -15.07 18.13 9.88
C ASP A 33 -13.86 19.01 9.55
N ALA A 34 -13.14 19.52 10.56
CA ALA A 34 -11.94 20.34 10.38
C ALA A 34 -10.62 19.56 10.53
N MET A 35 -10.65 18.28 10.94
CA MET A 35 -9.44 17.49 11.23
C MET A 35 -8.49 17.41 10.02
N HIS A 36 -9.03 17.31 8.81
CA HIS A 36 -8.24 17.24 7.58
C HIS A 36 -7.40 18.50 7.35
N GLU A 37 -7.88 19.69 7.76
CA GLU A 37 -7.13 20.95 7.61
C GLU A 37 -5.88 20.97 8.50
N TYR A 38 -5.99 20.46 9.73
CA TYR A 38 -4.84 20.30 10.63
C TYR A 38 -3.83 19.29 10.08
N ILE A 39 -4.29 18.15 9.57
CA ILE A 39 -3.42 17.13 8.96
C ILE A 39 -2.67 17.72 7.76
N CYS A 40 -3.38 18.40 6.85
CA CYS A 40 -2.79 18.98 5.64
C CYS A 40 -1.84 20.14 5.95
N THR A 41 -2.19 21.01 6.92
CA THR A 41 -1.32 22.11 7.34
C THR A 41 -0.04 21.58 7.98
N LEU A 42 -0.15 20.58 8.86
CA LEU A 42 1.02 19.94 9.46
C LEU A 42 1.91 19.25 8.40
N ALA A 43 1.28 18.59 7.42
CA ALA A 43 2.00 17.97 6.31
C ALA A 43 2.79 19.00 5.50
N LEU A 44 2.20 20.17 5.24
CA LEU A 44 2.87 21.30 4.58
C LEU A 44 4.03 21.84 5.42
N ASP A 45 3.78 22.15 6.69
CA ASP A 45 4.76 22.74 7.61
C ASP A 45 5.98 21.84 7.83
N LYS A 46 5.78 20.51 7.77
CA LYS A 46 6.84 19.51 7.94
C LYS A 46 7.38 18.96 6.63
N VAL A 47 6.90 19.46 5.49
CA VAL A 47 7.32 19.02 4.14
C VAL A 47 7.20 17.49 4.00
N VAL A 48 6.05 16.96 4.42
CA VAL A 48 5.76 15.53 4.40
C VAL A 48 5.65 15.05 2.96
N SER A 49 6.32 13.94 2.64
CA SER A 49 6.23 13.34 1.29
C SER A 49 5.01 12.42 1.13
N LEU A 50 4.58 11.76 2.21
CA LEU A 50 3.48 10.79 2.19
C LEU A 50 2.68 10.85 3.49
N ILE A 51 1.36 10.93 3.38
CA ILE A 51 0.42 10.78 4.49
C ILE A 51 -0.16 9.37 4.44
N VAL A 52 -0.05 8.60 5.52
CA VAL A 52 -0.65 7.27 5.62
C VAL A 52 -1.88 7.34 6.53
N LEU A 53 -3.03 6.92 6.00
CA LEU A 53 -4.32 6.89 6.67
C LEU A 53 -4.72 5.45 6.93
N GLN A 54 -5.41 5.21 8.05
CA GLN A 54 -6.00 3.91 8.34
C GLN A 54 -7.30 3.75 7.55
N PHE A 55 -7.56 2.54 7.08
CA PHE A 55 -8.83 2.20 6.48
C PHE A 55 -9.96 2.25 7.52
N HIS A 56 -11.12 2.76 7.10
CA HIS A 56 -12.24 3.05 7.99
C HIS A 56 -13.01 1.78 8.43
N ARG A 57 -12.81 0.66 7.75
CA ARG A 57 -13.41 -0.63 8.10
C ARG A 57 -12.42 -1.51 8.84
N LYS A 58 -12.87 -2.10 9.95
CA LYS A 58 -12.10 -3.07 10.75
C LYS A 58 -12.67 -4.47 10.57
N PHE A 59 -11.78 -5.45 10.42
CA PHE A 59 -12.13 -6.86 10.23
C PHE A 59 -12.06 -7.62 11.57
N ALA A 60 -13.17 -8.20 12.03
CA ALA A 60 -13.21 -9.02 13.25
C ALA A 60 -12.64 -10.45 13.05
N MET A 61 -12.08 -11.05 14.10
CA MET A 61 -11.33 -12.32 14.06
C MET A 61 -12.15 -13.59 13.76
N GLU A 62 -13.48 -13.60 13.97
CA GLU A 62 -14.31 -14.81 13.88
C GLU A 62 -15.58 -14.63 13.03
N GLY A 63 -15.42 -14.04 11.84
CA GLY A 63 -16.48 -13.97 10.84
C GLY A 63 -16.92 -12.54 10.55
N PHE A 64 -16.09 -11.84 9.78
CA PHE A 64 -16.39 -10.68 8.92
C PHE A 64 -17.45 -9.67 9.42
N ALA A 65 -17.52 -9.41 10.74
CA ALA A 65 -18.23 -8.24 11.23
C ALA A 65 -17.36 -7.03 10.89
N GLU A 66 -17.77 -6.30 9.86
CA GLU A 66 -17.14 -5.08 9.40
C GLU A 66 -17.66 -3.92 10.26
N ILE A 67 -16.79 -3.37 11.09
CA ILE A 67 -17.11 -2.12 11.80
C ILE A 67 -16.72 -0.98 10.87
N ASP A 68 -17.73 -0.37 10.25
CA ASP A 68 -17.58 0.81 9.40
C ASP A 68 -17.55 2.08 10.26
N ASP A 69 -16.38 2.73 10.32
CA ASP A 69 -16.20 4.03 10.95
C ASP A 69 -16.43 5.15 9.93
N HIS A 70 -17.66 5.63 9.87
CA HIS A 70 -18.07 6.70 8.96
C HIS A 70 -17.27 8.00 9.16
N GLU A 71 -16.87 8.34 10.39
CA GLU A 71 -16.10 9.56 10.66
C GLU A 71 -14.69 9.45 10.07
N THR A 72 -14.03 8.30 10.27
CA THR A 72 -12.74 8.00 9.63
C THR A 72 -12.86 8.01 8.10
N ARG A 73 -13.96 7.49 7.55
CA ARG A 73 -14.21 7.52 6.10
C ARG A 73 -14.28 8.95 5.57
N LEU A 74 -15.07 9.82 6.20
CA LEU A 74 -15.19 11.23 5.82
C LEU A 74 -13.86 11.99 5.95
N LEU A 75 -13.10 11.71 7.00
CA LEU A 75 -11.77 12.27 7.19
C LEU A 75 -10.83 11.84 6.05
N ASN A 76 -10.81 10.55 5.71
CA ASN A 76 -9.97 10.03 4.64
C ASN A 76 -10.30 10.66 3.29
N LEU A 77 -11.59 10.80 2.96
CA LEU A 77 -12.04 11.48 1.75
C LEU A 77 -11.59 12.94 1.71
N SER A 78 -11.69 13.64 2.85
CA SER A 78 -11.29 15.05 2.96
C SER A 78 -9.78 15.23 2.79
N VAL A 79 -8.98 14.33 3.37
CA VAL A 79 -7.51 14.33 3.21
C VAL A 79 -7.13 13.97 1.76
N LEU A 80 -7.73 12.94 1.17
CA LEU A 80 -7.48 12.57 -0.24
C LEU A 80 -7.74 13.72 -1.21
N ALA A 81 -8.76 14.53 -0.94
CA ALA A 81 -9.13 15.68 -1.78
C ALA A 81 -8.23 16.91 -1.56
N ARG A 82 -7.68 17.11 -0.35
CA ARG A 82 -7.02 18.37 0.05
C ARG A 82 -5.53 18.25 0.36
N SER A 83 -4.99 17.04 0.38
CA SER A 83 -3.61 16.79 0.79
C SER A 83 -2.60 17.53 -0.10
N PRO A 84 -1.60 18.21 0.49
CA PRO A 84 -0.47 18.79 -0.23
C PRO A 84 0.63 17.74 -0.52
N SER A 85 0.38 16.47 -0.22
CA SER A 85 1.32 15.36 -0.35
C SER A 85 0.64 14.15 -0.98
N SER A 86 1.41 13.14 -1.38
CA SER A 86 0.84 11.83 -1.70
C SER A 86 0.12 11.26 -0.48
N VAL A 87 -0.95 10.51 -0.69
CA VAL A 87 -1.76 9.90 0.37
C VAL A 87 -1.81 8.41 0.14
N ALA A 88 -1.64 7.62 1.19
CA ALA A 88 -1.87 6.19 1.15
C ALA A 88 -2.92 5.77 2.18
N ILE A 89 -3.84 4.88 1.80
CA ILE A 89 -4.78 4.23 2.72
C ILE A 89 -4.30 2.80 2.96
N LEU A 90 -4.05 2.47 4.21
CA LEU A 90 -3.64 1.14 4.65
C LEU A 90 -4.86 0.34 5.13
N VAL A 91 -5.18 -0.72 4.40
CA VAL A 91 -6.10 -1.78 4.80
C VAL A 91 -5.29 -2.85 5.54
N ASP A 92 -5.27 -2.76 6.87
CA ASP A 92 -4.53 -3.71 7.68
C ASP A 92 -5.34 -4.98 7.97
N ARG A 93 -4.77 -6.13 7.60
CA ARG A 93 -5.34 -7.47 7.84
C ARG A 93 -4.50 -8.34 8.77
N SER A 94 -3.45 -7.77 9.38
CA SER A 94 -2.51 -8.49 10.25
C SER A 94 -3.19 -9.14 11.48
N HIS A 95 -4.33 -8.62 11.91
CA HIS A 95 -5.08 -9.11 13.07
C HIS A 95 -6.19 -10.11 12.72
N VAL A 96 -6.46 -10.41 11.45
CA VAL A 96 -7.68 -11.15 11.04
C VAL A 96 -7.63 -12.65 11.38
N ASN A 97 -6.55 -13.19 11.95
CA ASN A 97 -6.54 -14.54 12.51
C ASN A 97 -5.51 -14.71 13.64
N GLY A 98 -5.97 -14.86 14.88
CA GLY A 98 -5.29 -15.76 15.82
C GLY A 98 -5.58 -17.20 15.39
N ARG A 99 -4.58 -18.00 14.99
CA ARG A 99 -4.77 -19.44 14.77
C ARG A 99 -3.67 -20.28 15.41
N PRO A 100 -3.99 -21.55 15.79
CA PRO A 100 -3.05 -22.49 16.36
C PRO A 100 -2.03 -22.98 15.33
N ALA A 101 -0.93 -23.51 15.86
CA ALA A 101 0.26 -23.94 15.15
C ALA A 101 0.06 -25.16 14.24
N ASP A 102 -0.49 -24.94 13.04
CA ASP A 102 -0.44 -25.96 11.97
C ASP A 102 0.72 -25.65 11.01
N GLY A 103 1.93 -26.04 11.44
CA GLY A 103 3.03 -26.56 10.62
C GLY A 103 3.80 -25.65 9.65
N HIS A 104 3.22 -24.58 9.10
CA HIS A 104 3.89 -23.76 8.08
C HIS A 104 3.88 -22.28 8.47
N SER A 105 4.88 -21.91 9.28
CA SER A 105 5.31 -20.56 9.64
C SER A 105 4.19 -19.59 10.09
N ALA A 106 3.93 -19.56 11.39
CA ALA A 106 3.28 -18.44 12.06
C ALA A 106 4.06 -17.14 11.79
N ARG A 107 3.67 -16.39 10.75
CA ARG A 107 4.21 -15.05 10.48
C ARG A 107 3.48 -14.07 11.39
N LEU A 108 3.95 -14.00 12.64
CA LEU A 108 3.61 -12.96 13.59
C LEU A 108 3.98 -11.59 13.00
N ASN A 109 3.32 -10.54 13.50
CA ASN A 109 3.59 -9.15 13.17
C ASN A 109 5.12 -8.88 13.18
N PRO A 110 5.73 -8.29 12.12
CA PRO A 110 7.19 -8.18 11.98
C PRO A 110 7.87 -7.49 13.17
N ILE A 111 7.16 -6.60 13.88
CA ILE A 111 7.64 -5.94 15.09
C ILE A 111 7.83 -6.94 16.26
N THR A 112 7.03 -8.01 16.32
CA THR A 112 7.07 -9.02 17.39
C THR A 112 8.11 -10.11 17.13
N LEU A 113 8.44 -10.41 15.86
CA LEU A 113 9.43 -11.43 15.48
C LEU A 113 10.88 -11.03 15.76
N VAL A 114 11.18 -9.73 15.69
CA VAL A 114 12.50 -9.18 16.02
C VAL A 114 12.87 -9.48 17.48
N ALA A 115 11.88 -9.59 18.38
CA ALA A 115 12.11 -9.84 19.80
C ALA A 115 12.37 -11.33 20.14
N GLN A 116 12.00 -12.28 19.28
CA GLN A 116 11.99 -13.71 19.65
C GLN A 116 13.03 -14.59 18.95
N THR A 117 13.48 -14.26 17.74
CA THR A 117 14.22 -15.25 16.91
C THR A 117 15.58 -14.81 16.39
N ASN A 118 16.03 -13.57 16.68
CA ASN A 118 17.24 -12.98 16.09
C ASN A 118 17.30 -13.05 14.55
N LYS A 119 16.19 -13.39 13.87
CA LYS A 119 16.03 -13.39 12.42
C LYS A 119 14.99 -12.34 12.08
N VAL A 120 15.36 -11.36 11.27
CA VAL A 120 14.40 -10.40 10.73
C VAL A 120 13.54 -11.16 9.70
N PRO A 121 12.22 -11.25 9.88
CA PRO A 121 11.36 -11.97 8.95
C PRO A 121 11.39 -11.28 7.58
N LEU A 122 11.49 -12.08 6.52
CA LEU A 122 11.39 -11.59 5.15
C LEU A 122 9.92 -11.22 4.88
N VAL A 123 9.67 -9.94 4.60
CA VAL A 123 8.36 -9.42 4.17
C VAL A 123 8.27 -9.54 2.66
N SER A 124 7.27 -10.26 2.16
CA SER A 124 6.96 -10.39 0.74
C SER A 124 5.97 -9.29 0.33
N MET A 125 6.35 -8.44 -0.61
CA MET A 125 5.53 -7.34 -1.11
C MET A 125 5.31 -7.46 -2.61
N ALA A 126 4.15 -7.03 -3.08
CA ALA A 126 3.89 -6.82 -4.50
C ALA A 126 3.42 -5.40 -4.79
N VAL A 127 3.85 -4.86 -5.94
CA VAL A 127 3.20 -3.70 -6.56
C VAL A 127 2.45 -4.17 -7.79
N ILE A 128 1.16 -3.82 -7.88
CA ILE A 128 0.42 -3.98 -9.13
C ILE A 128 0.54 -2.68 -9.92
N PHE A 129 1.10 -2.78 -11.12
CA PHE A 129 1.34 -1.65 -12.00
C PHE A 129 0.51 -1.82 -13.28
N VAL A 130 -0.48 -0.96 -13.47
CA VAL A 130 -1.25 -0.87 -14.72
C VAL A 130 -0.75 0.30 -15.56
N GLY A 131 -0.35 1.41 -14.93
CA GLY A 131 0.22 2.60 -15.56
C GLY A 131 -0.63 3.84 -15.33
N GLY A 132 -0.01 4.94 -14.91
CA GLY A 132 -0.72 6.11 -14.39
C GLY A 132 0.04 6.78 -13.26
N HIS A 133 -0.43 7.95 -12.85
CA HIS A 133 0.26 8.77 -11.85
C HIS A 133 0.32 8.12 -10.47
N ASP A 134 -0.76 7.47 -10.04
CA ASP A 134 -0.84 6.78 -8.75
C ASP A 134 0.04 5.52 -8.70
N ASP A 135 0.08 4.75 -9.79
CA ASP A 135 0.89 3.53 -9.88
C ASP A 135 2.40 3.85 -9.87
N ARG A 136 2.80 4.97 -10.50
CA ARG A 136 4.17 5.48 -10.44
C ARG A 136 4.57 5.89 -9.03
N GLU A 137 3.67 6.52 -8.29
CA GLU A 137 3.88 6.87 -6.88
C GLU A 137 3.96 5.61 -5.99
N ALA A 138 3.08 4.63 -6.23
CA ALA A 138 3.11 3.32 -5.56
C ALA A 138 4.44 2.59 -5.80
N LEU A 139 4.93 2.59 -7.04
CA LEU A 139 6.21 2.00 -7.42
C LEU A 139 7.39 2.71 -6.72
N ALA A 140 7.38 4.05 -6.70
CA ALA A 140 8.41 4.84 -6.02
C ALA A 140 8.43 4.56 -4.50
N PHE A 141 7.26 4.44 -3.89
CA PHE A 141 7.13 4.09 -2.47
C PHE A 141 7.63 2.67 -2.18
N ALA A 142 7.22 1.67 -2.99
CA ALA A 142 7.66 0.30 -2.82
C ALA A 142 9.18 0.14 -2.99
N ARG A 143 9.78 0.83 -3.96
CA ARG A 143 11.24 0.92 -4.13
C ARG A 143 11.92 1.48 -2.88
N ARG A 144 11.32 2.49 -2.25
CA ARG A 144 11.85 3.07 -1.02
C ARG A 144 11.82 2.07 0.15
N MET A 145 10.79 1.22 0.21
CA MET A 145 10.65 0.16 1.20
C MET A 145 11.59 -1.04 0.95
N SER A 146 11.86 -1.40 -0.31
CA SER A 146 12.72 -2.55 -0.65
C SER A 146 14.20 -2.36 -0.33
N ARG A 147 14.63 -1.13 0.01
CA ARG A 147 16.01 -0.86 0.49
C ARG A 147 16.33 -1.52 1.84
N GLY A 148 15.33 -2.00 2.57
CA GLY A 148 15.53 -2.80 3.79
C GLY A 148 16.00 -4.22 3.46
N THR A 149 16.91 -4.78 4.28
CA THR A 149 17.54 -6.10 4.04
C THR A 149 16.60 -7.31 4.16
N SER A 150 15.33 -7.09 4.47
CA SER A 150 14.34 -8.13 4.82
C SER A 150 13.05 -7.94 4.04
N VAL A 151 13.14 -7.43 2.82
CA VAL A 151 11.99 -7.10 1.99
C VAL A 151 12.18 -7.69 0.60
N LYS A 152 11.36 -8.68 0.25
CA LYS A 152 11.24 -9.16 -1.13
C LYS A 152 10.15 -8.34 -1.83
N LEU A 153 10.46 -7.74 -2.96
CA LEU A 153 9.54 -6.92 -3.75
C LEU A 153 9.32 -7.53 -5.13
N ASN A 154 8.07 -7.80 -5.50
CA ASN A 154 7.69 -8.17 -6.86
C ASN A 154 6.87 -7.04 -7.50
N VAL A 155 7.35 -6.47 -8.60
CA VAL A 155 6.59 -5.53 -9.42
C VAL A 155 5.89 -6.32 -10.51
N ILE A 156 4.57 -6.25 -10.53
CA ILE A 156 3.71 -7.01 -11.41
C ILE A 156 3.00 -6.03 -12.34
N ARG A 157 3.47 -5.95 -13.58
CA ARG A 157 2.83 -5.13 -14.60
C ARG A 157 1.69 -5.90 -15.25
N LEU A 158 0.49 -5.34 -15.23
CA LEU A 158 -0.67 -5.85 -15.97
C LEU A 158 -0.76 -5.09 -17.30
N ALA A 159 -0.35 -5.75 -18.38
CA ALA A 159 -0.28 -5.15 -19.72
C ALA A 159 -1.39 -5.71 -20.62
N THR A 160 -1.92 -4.89 -21.52
CA THR A 160 -2.88 -5.33 -22.54
C THR A 160 -2.18 -5.69 -23.84
N PRO A 161 -2.75 -6.57 -24.69
CA PRO A 161 -2.20 -6.81 -26.01
C PRO A 161 -2.22 -5.51 -26.83
N GLY A 162 -1.04 -4.98 -27.17
CA GLY A 162 -0.88 -3.68 -27.82
C GLY A 162 -0.21 -2.62 -26.93
N ASP A 163 -0.01 -2.89 -25.64
CA ASP A 163 0.88 -2.10 -24.76
C ASP A 163 2.37 -2.39 -25.07
N GLU A 164 2.74 -2.29 -26.35
CA GLU A 164 4.14 -2.33 -26.75
C GLU A 164 4.87 -1.13 -26.12
N PRO A 165 6.17 -1.26 -25.77
CA PRO A 165 6.93 -0.19 -25.14
C PRO A 165 6.93 1.12 -25.95
N GLU A 166 6.67 1.06 -27.26
CA GLU A 166 6.54 2.21 -28.16
C GLU A 166 5.25 3.02 -27.96
N PHE A 167 4.17 2.39 -27.47
CA PHE A 167 2.87 3.02 -27.20
C PHE A 167 2.59 3.25 -25.71
N MET A 168 3.49 2.79 -24.84
CA MET A 168 3.41 3.05 -23.41
C MET A 168 3.47 4.56 -23.16
N ASN A 169 2.73 5.04 -22.16
CA ASN A 169 2.92 6.40 -21.69
C ASN A 169 4.41 6.61 -21.36
N SER A 170 5.04 7.59 -22.02
CA SER A 170 6.47 7.86 -21.86
C SER A 170 6.91 7.97 -20.39
N LEU A 171 6.03 8.47 -19.51
CA LEU A 171 6.32 8.60 -18.09
C LEU A 171 6.26 7.26 -17.34
N ASP A 172 5.38 6.33 -17.74
CA ASP A 172 5.28 5.01 -17.12
C ASP A 172 6.48 4.15 -17.52
N ALA A 173 6.86 4.19 -18.81
CA ALA A 173 8.07 3.53 -19.30
C ALA A 173 9.33 4.06 -18.59
N VAL A 174 9.46 5.38 -18.46
CA VAL A 174 10.58 6.01 -17.72
C VAL A 174 10.57 5.62 -16.25
N ALA A 175 9.40 5.50 -15.60
CA ALA A 175 9.32 5.10 -14.20
C ALA A 175 9.75 3.64 -13.99
N ILE A 176 9.33 2.73 -14.86
CA ILE A 176 9.74 1.32 -14.83
C ILE A 176 11.24 1.19 -15.15
N ASP A 177 11.72 1.84 -16.21
CA ASP A 177 13.12 1.82 -16.61
C ASP A 177 14.04 2.34 -15.49
N LYS A 178 13.67 3.48 -14.91
CA LYS A 178 14.36 4.05 -13.76
C LYS A 178 14.40 3.07 -12.58
N PHE A 179 13.26 2.47 -12.25
CA PHE A 179 13.17 1.47 -11.18
C PHE A 179 14.13 0.30 -11.43
N LEU A 180 14.07 -0.30 -12.62
CA LEU A 180 14.91 -1.44 -13.00
C LEU A 180 16.40 -1.08 -12.96
N HIS A 181 16.77 0.08 -13.49
CA HIS A 181 18.14 0.55 -13.46
C HIS A 181 18.65 0.73 -12.03
N GLU A 182 17.94 1.47 -11.19
CA GLU A 182 18.38 1.73 -9.81
C GLU A 182 18.45 0.44 -8.98
N THR A 183 17.53 -0.50 -9.18
CA THR A 183 17.57 -1.79 -8.49
C THR A 183 18.75 -2.65 -8.93
N ASN A 184 19.20 -2.53 -10.19
CA ASN A 184 20.36 -3.25 -10.70
C ASN A 184 21.70 -2.60 -10.28
N PHE A 185 21.75 -1.27 -10.18
CA PHE A 185 22.98 -0.52 -9.84
C PHE A 185 23.28 -0.49 -8.34
N GLU A 186 22.26 -0.49 -7.47
CA GLU A 186 22.46 -0.56 -6.01
C GLU A 186 22.94 -1.97 -5.56
N ASP A 187 22.97 -2.97 -6.47
CA ASP A 187 23.06 -4.40 -6.16
C ASP A 187 24.44 -5.05 -6.38
N GLY A 188 25.53 -4.28 -6.32
CA GLY A 188 26.89 -4.83 -6.32
C GLY A 188 27.19 -5.78 -5.14
N ASN A 189 26.28 -5.93 -4.16
CA ASN A 189 26.45 -6.84 -3.02
C ASN A 189 25.17 -7.22 -2.23
N ARG A 190 23.94 -7.24 -2.78
CA ARG A 190 22.72 -7.53 -1.99
C ARG A 190 21.65 -8.38 -2.71
N ASN A 191 22.00 -9.64 -3.04
CA ASN A 191 21.05 -10.76 -3.18
C ASN A 191 19.62 -10.40 -3.65
N HIS A 192 19.44 -9.99 -4.91
CA HIS A 192 18.22 -10.14 -5.73
C HIS A 192 16.90 -10.32 -4.95
N GLN A 193 16.47 -9.29 -4.22
CA GLN A 193 15.17 -9.28 -3.53
C GLN A 193 14.09 -8.56 -4.32
N VAL A 194 14.40 -8.03 -5.51
CA VAL A 194 13.45 -7.32 -6.38
C VAL A 194 13.26 -8.08 -7.68
N MET A 195 12.00 -8.34 -8.06
CA MET A 195 11.62 -8.97 -9.32
C MET A 195 10.65 -8.07 -10.08
N TYR A 196 10.74 -8.07 -11.40
CA TYR A 196 9.75 -7.48 -12.29
C TYR A 196 9.16 -8.57 -13.17
N VAL A 197 7.84 -8.62 -13.27
CA VAL A 197 7.11 -9.55 -14.13
C VAL A 197 5.98 -8.80 -14.85
N GLU A 198 5.81 -9.12 -16.12
CA GLU A 198 4.71 -8.62 -16.93
C GLU A 198 3.72 -9.75 -17.19
N ILE A 199 2.44 -9.50 -16.93
CA ILE A 199 1.34 -10.43 -17.14
C ILE A 199 0.36 -9.81 -18.14
N PRO A 200 0.14 -10.45 -19.29
CA PRO A 200 -0.85 -9.98 -20.25
C PRO A 200 -2.26 -10.23 -19.70
N VAL A 201 -3.09 -9.20 -19.72
CA VAL A 201 -4.52 -9.25 -19.36
C VAL A 201 -5.34 -8.47 -20.38
N ASN A 202 -6.44 -9.05 -20.82
CA ASN A 202 -7.31 -8.44 -21.84
C ASN A 202 -8.33 -7.47 -21.25
N ASP A 203 -8.81 -7.74 -20.04
CA ASP A 203 -9.89 -7.00 -19.40
C ASP A 203 -9.83 -7.02 -17.86
N GLY A 204 -10.84 -6.42 -17.23
CA GLY A 204 -11.04 -6.45 -15.79
C GLY A 204 -11.26 -7.85 -15.21
N ILE A 205 -11.88 -8.76 -15.97
CA ILE A 205 -12.18 -10.13 -15.52
C ILE A 205 -10.87 -10.92 -15.39
N GLU A 206 -10.01 -10.85 -16.41
CA GLU A 206 -8.68 -11.47 -16.37
C GLU A 206 -7.78 -10.85 -15.30
N THR A 207 -7.86 -9.54 -15.09
CA THR A 207 -7.16 -8.84 -14.00
C THR A 207 -7.57 -9.38 -12.64
N VAL A 208 -8.87 -9.48 -12.37
CA VAL A 208 -9.40 -10.06 -11.13
C VAL A 208 -8.98 -11.51 -10.98
N ALA A 209 -9.09 -12.32 -12.04
CA ALA A 209 -8.68 -13.73 -12.01
C ALA A 209 -7.20 -13.86 -11.65
N THR A 210 -6.34 -13.07 -12.29
CA THR A 210 -4.90 -13.04 -12.01
C THR A 210 -4.61 -12.66 -10.57
N LEU A 211 -5.20 -11.57 -10.08
CA LEU A 211 -5.01 -11.10 -8.70
C LEU A 211 -5.46 -12.14 -7.66
N ARG A 212 -6.57 -12.86 -7.91
CA ARG A 212 -7.03 -13.94 -7.03
C ARG A 212 -6.00 -15.05 -6.86
N THR A 213 -5.25 -15.38 -7.91
CA THR A 213 -4.26 -16.48 -7.85
C THR A 213 -3.04 -16.16 -6.99
N MET A 214 -2.66 -14.88 -6.91
CA MET A 214 -1.40 -14.46 -6.29
C MET A 214 -1.56 -13.66 -4.99
N VAL A 215 -2.78 -13.24 -4.64
CA VAL A 215 -3.01 -12.40 -3.45
C VAL A 215 -2.48 -13.05 -2.17
N HIS A 216 -2.48 -14.38 -2.07
CA HIS A 216 -2.03 -15.12 -0.89
C HIS A 216 -0.50 -15.25 -0.76
N ASP A 217 0.27 -14.85 -1.77
CA ASP A 217 1.73 -15.01 -1.80
C ASP A 217 2.49 -13.82 -1.16
N TYR A 218 1.75 -12.77 -0.80
CA TYR A 218 2.30 -11.50 -0.33
C TYR A 218 1.77 -11.15 1.06
N ASP A 219 2.62 -10.53 1.86
CA ASP A 219 2.26 -9.95 3.16
C ASP A 219 1.65 -8.55 2.96
N LEU A 220 2.12 -7.81 1.93
CA LEU A 220 1.62 -6.49 1.54
C LEU A 220 1.46 -6.38 0.02
N MET A 221 0.31 -5.90 -0.44
CA MET A 221 0.13 -5.50 -1.84
C MET A 221 -0.10 -3.99 -1.94
N ILE A 222 0.59 -3.35 -2.86
CA ILE A 222 0.55 -1.91 -3.09
C ILE A 222 -0.05 -1.67 -4.47
N VAL A 223 -1.05 -0.80 -4.54
CA VAL A 223 -1.72 -0.43 -5.79
C VAL A 223 -1.92 1.09 -5.83
N GLY A 224 -1.97 1.66 -7.03
CA GLY A 224 -2.45 3.03 -7.19
C GLY A 224 -3.97 3.11 -7.00
N ARG A 225 -4.47 4.24 -6.51
CA ARG A 225 -5.91 4.51 -6.39
C ARG A 225 -6.58 4.59 -7.75
N ARG A 226 -5.91 5.18 -8.76
CA ARG A 226 -6.38 5.26 -10.16
C ARG A 226 -7.79 5.84 -10.26
N PHE A 227 -8.08 6.87 -9.47
CA PHE A 227 -9.43 7.46 -9.40
C PHE A 227 -9.82 8.10 -10.73
N ASN A 228 -10.98 7.73 -11.28
CA ASN A 228 -11.49 8.17 -12.59
C ASN A 228 -10.49 7.95 -13.75
N LEU A 229 -9.73 6.86 -13.69
CA LEU A 229 -8.81 6.46 -14.75
C LEU A 229 -9.28 5.17 -15.40
N ASP A 230 -9.85 5.30 -16.60
CA ASP A 230 -10.31 4.17 -17.38
C ASP A 230 -9.11 3.46 -18.01
N SER A 231 -9.08 2.13 -17.89
CA SER A 231 -8.08 1.30 -18.54
C SER A 231 -8.69 -0.04 -18.92
N PRO A 232 -8.26 -0.69 -20.01
CA PRO A 232 -8.82 -1.99 -20.40
C PRO A 232 -8.70 -3.02 -19.26
N GLN A 233 -7.60 -3.00 -18.52
CA GLN A 233 -7.34 -3.85 -17.35
C GLN A 233 -8.34 -3.68 -16.20
N THR A 234 -9.11 -2.58 -16.18
CA THR A 234 -10.13 -2.32 -15.15
C THR A 234 -11.53 -2.22 -15.75
N ALA A 235 -11.68 -2.45 -17.05
CA ALA A 235 -12.96 -2.32 -17.74
C ALA A 235 -14.01 -3.27 -17.16
N GLY A 236 -15.19 -2.72 -16.90
CA GLY A 236 -16.34 -3.46 -16.34
C GLY A 236 -16.29 -3.69 -14.82
N LEU A 237 -15.21 -3.32 -14.12
CA LEU A 237 -15.11 -3.47 -12.67
C LEU A 237 -15.64 -2.27 -11.89
N GLU A 238 -15.84 -1.12 -12.55
CA GLU A 238 -16.34 0.12 -11.94
C GLU A 238 -17.70 -0.05 -11.26
N GLU A 239 -18.61 -0.82 -11.88
CA GLU A 239 -19.95 -1.09 -11.36
C GLU A 239 -19.91 -1.92 -10.07
N SER A 240 -18.85 -2.72 -9.89
CA SER A 240 -18.63 -3.53 -8.69
C SER A 240 -17.82 -2.83 -7.60
N CYS A 241 -17.33 -1.61 -7.84
CA CYS A 241 -16.49 -0.89 -6.89
C CYS A 241 -17.35 -0.22 -5.80
N GLU A 242 -17.32 -0.78 -4.58
CA GLU A 242 -18.11 -0.26 -3.45
C GLU A 242 -17.43 0.93 -2.77
N ILE A 243 -16.09 0.84 -2.63
CA ILE A 243 -15.29 1.77 -1.84
C ILE A 243 -14.39 2.59 -2.75
N LYS A 244 -14.97 3.65 -3.33
CA LYS A 244 -14.32 4.51 -4.34
C LYS A 244 -13.04 5.20 -3.87
N GLU A 245 -12.86 5.37 -2.56
CA GLU A 245 -11.61 5.90 -2.00
C GLU A 245 -10.42 4.95 -2.15
N LEU A 246 -10.65 3.65 -2.32
CA LEU A 246 -9.60 2.66 -2.59
C LEU A 246 -9.32 2.46 -4.08
N GLY A 247 -10.22 2.93 -4.95
CA GLY A 247 -10.16 2.64 -6.38
C GLY A 247 -10.47 1.18 -6.70
N ILE A 248 -10.59 0.86 -7.98
CA ILE A 248 -11.09 -0.43 -8.47
C ILE A 248 -10.24 -1.60 -7.93
N LEU A 249 -8.92 -1.54 -8.09
CA LEU A 249 -8.02 -2.61 -7.66
C LEU A 249 -7.90 -2.68 -6.14
N GLY A 250 -7.85 -1.52 -5.48
CA GLY A 250 -7.77 -1.45 -4.02
C GLY A 250 -9.02 -2.01 -3.35
N ASP A 251 -10.21 -1.65 -3.85
CA ASP A 251 -11.50 -2.15 -3.40
C ASP A 251 -11.61 -3.67 -3.59
N PHE A 252 -11.26 -4.16 -4.78
CA PHE A 252 -11.23 -5.59 -5.07
C PHE A 252 -10.32 -6.36 -4.10
N LEU A 253 -9.08 -5.90 -3.89
CA LEU A 253 -8.13 -6.53 -2.99
C LEU A 253 -8.54 -6.42 -1.51
N ALA A 254 -9.22 -5.33 -1.15
CA ALA A 254 -9.78 -5.07 0.16
C ALA A 254 -11.13 -5.78 0.41
N SER A 255 -11.69 -6.45 -0.59
CA SER A 255 -12.91 -7.24 -0.45
C SER A 255 -12.74 -8.38 0.57
N PRO A 256 -13.71 -8.57 1.48
CA PRO A 256 -13.72 -9.70 2.40
C PRO A 256 -13.84 -11.06 1.69
N ASP A 257 -14.36 -11.09 0.45
CA ASP A 257 -14.56 -12.31 -0.32
C ASP A 257 -13.27 -13.03 -0.70
N LEU A 258 -12.16 -12.29 -0.75
CA LEU A 258 -10.83 -12.86 -1.00
C LEU A 258 -10.32 -13.70 0.16
N LYS A 259 -10.85 -13.52 1.38
CA LYS A 259 -10.45 -14.25 2.60
C LYS A 259 -8.92 -14.34 2.77
N CYS A 260 -8.17 -13.34 2.30
CA CYS A 260 -6.72 -13.30 2.37
C CYS A 260 -6.25 -12.45 3.57
N ARG A 261 -5.01 -12.69 4.00
CA ARG A 261 -4.38 -11.98 5.12
C ARG A 261 -3.49 -10.83 4.68
N THR A 262 -3.42 -10.61 3.38
CA THR A 262 -2.58 -9.63 2.73
C THR A 262 -3.08 -8.24 3.06
N SER A 263 -2.23 -7.43 3.69
CA SER A 263 -2.55 -6.02 3.88
C SER A 263 -2.46 -5.31 2.54
N ILE A 264 -3.32 -4.30 2.33
CA ILE A 264 -3.37 -3.55 1.07
C ILE A 264 -3.01 -2.10 1.35
N LEU A 265 -2.11 -1.54 0.55
CA LEU A 265 -1.79 -0.12 0.57
C LEU A 265 -2.21 0.50 -0.75
N VAL A 266 -3.23 1.35 -0.70
CA VAL A 266 -3.68 2.12 -1.86
C VAL A 266 -3.00 3.47 -1.85
N VAL A 267 -2.29 3.83 -2.91
CA VAL A 267 -1.52 5.07 -3.00
C VAL A 267 -2.16 6.02 -4.00
N GLN A 268 -2.28 7.29 -3.62
CA GLN A 268 -2.66 8.40 -4.48
C GLN A 268 -1.50 9.39 -4.55
N GLN A 269 -1.06 9.74 -5.76
CA GLN A 269 -0.08 10.79 -5.96
C GLN A 269 -0.65 12.15 -5.54
N GLN A 270 0.21 13.02 -5.00
CA GLN A 270 -0.11 14.42 -4.76
C GLN A 270 -0.74 15.07 -6.01
N GLN A 271 -1.93 15.62 -5.86
CA GLN A 271 -2.54 16.47 -6.87
C GLN A 271 -1.79 17.81 -6.88
N HIS A 272 -1.23 18.20 -8.02
CA HIS A 272 -0.65 19.54 -8.15
C HIS A 272 -1.79 20.53 -8.33
N TRP A 273 -1.99 21.41 -7.33
CA TRP A 273 -2.88 22.55 -7.44
C TRP A 273 -2.14 23.57 -8.32
N MET A 274 -2.44 23.60 -9.62
CA MET A 274 -2.06 24.70 -10.52
C MET A 274 -3.22 25.67 -10.65
#